data_AF-A0A812LE13-F1
#
_entry.id   AF-A0A812LE13-F1
#
_cell.length_a   1.000
_cell.length_b   1.000
_cell.length_c   1.000
_cell.angle_alpha   90.00
_cell.angle_beta   90.00
_cell.angle_gamma   90.00
#
_symmetry.space_group_name_H-M   'P 1'
#
loop_
_entity.id
_entity.type
_entity.pdbx_description
1 polymer ?
#
loop_
_entity_poly.entity_id
_entity_poly.type
_entity_poly.pdbx_seq_one_letter_code
_entity_poly.pdbx_strand_id
1 'polypeptide(L)'
;MSYVFLFLSPMQKAAQWLLPCLLLCAAWSCSGFTDESNALNFVQRKVLPRVAPPPKLSTAQSGPMEPWLIQHKYIFACHHKAGVYLMEDLFKIVSGVLGAKDSDMGHWIQPCYPGACFFPEAPFQIWVDLYSYERAQEAREAAGAKGIRVVGIVRDPMSMIVSAYCYHHRGMEPYNIMFFPEGTLLQLGPKEGLKFVAERMLTLVENMTSAFEQPFNDTFHLDYEKVTGSSQGFDDQVEEMMSFLFQDHLPSEQISLVLNITQFVDLHRFPSTSNHTNDEECEDEVRKYVPSLPPELLSRYRSFQERLGYAAT
;
A
#
# COMPACT_ATOMS: atom_id res chain seq x y z
N MET A 1 28.02 25.94 60.24
CA MET A 1 27.41 24.95 59.33
C MET A 1 27.09 25.67 58.03
N SER A 2 27.95 25.54 57.02
CA SER A 2 27.78 26.19 55.72
C SER A 2 27.23 25.16 54.73
N TYR A 3 26.03 25.39 54.22
CA TYR A 3 25.44 24.58 53.15
C TYR A 3 25.97 25.09 51.80
N VAL A 4 26.69 24.22 51.10
CA VAL A 4 27.11 24.43 49.71
C VAL A 4 25.98 23.96 48.80
N PHE A 5 25.28 24.88 48.14
CA PHE A 5 24.34 24.57 47.07
C PHE A 5 25.11 24.45 45.75
N LEU A 6 25.24 23.21 45.24
CA LEU A 6 25.73 22.96 43.90
C LEU A 6 24.60 23.26 42.90
N PHE A 7 24.72 24.39 42.19
CA PHE A 7 23.91 24.68 41.02
C PHE A 7 24.41 23.84 39.83
N LEU A 8 23.68 22.77 39.49
CA LEU A 8 23.88 22.07 38.22
C LEU A 8 23.27 22.89 37.07
N SER A 9 24.00 22.98 35.96
CA SER A 9 23.60 23.77 34.80
C SER A 9 22.33 23.20 34.12
N PRO A 10 21.52 24.02 33.43
CA PRO A 10 20.31 23.56 32.73
C PRO A 10 20.54 22.42 31.74
N MET A 11 21.76 22.29 31.18
CA MET A 11 22.09 21.21 30.24
C MET A 11 22.19 19.82 30.89
N GLN A 12 22.51 19.73 32.18
CA GLN A 12 22.61 18.43 32.87
C GLN A 12 21.23 17.86 33.27
N LYS A 13 20.21 18.72 33.41
CA LYS A 13 18.82 18.27 33.63
C LYS A 13 18.19 17.69 32.37
N ALA A 14 18.57 18.15 31.18
CA ALA A 14 18.06 17.60 29.91
C ALA A 14 18.56 16.16 29.64
N ALA A 15 19.76 15.82 30.10
CA ALA A 15 20.34 14.49 29.88
C ALA A 15 19.68 13.36 30.71
N GLN A 16 19.06 13.67 31.86
CA GLN A 16 18.41 12.67 32.71
C GLN A 16 17.01 12.24 32.21
N TRP A 17 16.38 12.99 31.31
CA TRP A 17 15.08 12.63 30.73
C TRP A 17 15.18 11.87 29.39
N LEU A 18 16.34 11.86 28.74
CA LEU A 18 16.53 11.19 27.45
C LEU A 18 16.93 9.71 27.56
N LEU A 19 17.56 9.30 28.66
CA LEU A 19 17.98 7.90 28.86
C LEU A 19 16.82 6.88 29.01
N PRO A 20 15.67 7.19 29.67
CA PRO A 20 14.55 6.26 29.76
C PRO A 20 13.78 6.09 28.43
N CYS A 21 13.77 7.11 27.56
CA CYS A 21 13.07 7.03 26.27
C CYS A 21 13.79 6.14 25.25
N LEU A 22 15.13 6.09 25.29
CA LEU A 22 15.92 5.26 24.38
C LEU A 22 15.87 3.77 24.72
N LEU A 23 15.67 3.43 26.00
CA LEU A 23 15.59 2.02 26.44
C LEU A 23 14.20 1.39 26.27
N LEU A 24 13.13 2.20 26.25
CA LEU A 24 11.76 1.72 25.99
C LEU A 24 11.46 1.54 24.49
N CYS A 25 12.14 2.25 23.59
CA CYS A 25 11.97 2.05 22.14
C CYS A 25 12.65 0.78 21.60
N ALA A 26 13.68 0.28 22.28
CA ALA A 26 14.42 -0.91 21.85
C ALA A 26 13.76 -2.25 22.25
N ALA A 27 12.85 -2.25 23.22
CA ALA A 27 12.27 -3.48 23.78
C ALA A 27 10.90 -3.87 23.18
N TRP A 28 10.27 -3.00 22.38
CA TRP A 28 8.91 -3.21 21.87
C TRP A 28 8.79 -3.27 20.34
N SER A 29 9.88 -3.04 19.61
CA SER A 29 9.90 -2.99 18.14
C SER A 29 10.17 -4.33 17.43
N CYS A 30 10.31 -5.44 18.16
CA CYS A 30 10.67 -6.74 17.56
C CYS A 30 9.63 -7.87 17.71
N SER A 31 8.46 -7.65 18.31
CA SER A 31 7.48 -8.73 18.56
C SER A 31 6.24 -8.74 17.66
N GLY A 32 6.09 -7.77 16.75
CA GLY A 32 4.92 -7.65 15.87
C GLY A 32 5.11 -8.11 14.42
N PHE A 33 6.36 -8.32 13.97
CA PHE A 33 6.68 -8.61 12.55
C PHE A 33 7.66 -9.78 12.35
N THR A 34 8.05 -10.49 13.42
CA THR A 34 8.90 -11.69 13.33
C THR A 34 8.11 -12.98 13.19
N ASP A 35 6.80 -12.93 12.88
CA ASP A 35 6.12 -14.15 12.43
C ASP A 35 6.57 -14.40 10.98
N GLU A 36 7.71 -15.10 10.87
CA GLU A 36 8.34 -15.70 9.67
C GLU A 36 7.34 -16.60 8.91
N SER A 37 6.24 -16.03 8.47
CA SER A 37 5.24 -16.68 7.66
C SER A 37 5.53 -16.35 6.20
N ASN A 38 6.42 -17.16 5.60
CA ASN A 38 6.71 -17.25 4.15
C ASN A 38 5.53 -16.79 3.30
N ALA A 39 5.73 -16.09 2.17
CA ALA A 39 4.65 -15.93 1.18
C ALA A 39 4.05 -17.29 0.76
N LEU A 40 4.90 -18.32 0.68
CA LEU A 40 4.47 -19.71 0.49
C LEU A 40 3.63 -20.23 1.68
N ASN A 41 3.96 -19.88 2.92
CA ASN A 41 3.15 -20.22 4.12
C ASN A 41 1.86 -19.41 4.19
N PHE A 42 1.82 -18.15 3.74
CA PHE A 42 0.60 -17.35 3.67
C PHE A 42 -0.37 -17.99 2.67
N VAL A 43 0.10 -18.28 1.46
CA VAL A 43 -0.66 -19.02 0.46
C VAL A 43 -1.04 -20.39 1.05
N GLN A 44 -0.11 -21.17 1.60
CA GLN A 44 -0.38 -22.52 2.11
C GLN A 44 -1.28 -22.58 3.37
N ARG A 45 -1.24 -21.58 4.26
CA ARG A 45 -1.96 -21.61 5.56
C ARG A 45 -3.23 -20.77 5.58
N LYS A 46 -3.34 -19.73 4.78
CA LYS A 46 -4.55 -18.88 4.75
C LYS A 46 -5.39 -19.11 3.51
N VAL A 47 -4.76 -19.32 2.36
CA VAL A 47 -5.45 -19.51 1.09
C VAL A 47 -5.74 -20.98 0.84
N LEU A 48 -4.71 -21.85 0.81
CA LEU A 48 -4.84 -23.26 0.47
C LEU A 48 -5.70 -24.14 1.39
N PRO A 49 -5.90 -23.90 2.70
CA PRO A 49 -6.82 -24.74 3.48
C PRO A 49 -8.29 -24.56 3.06
N ARG A 50 -8.59 -23.50 2.29
CA ARG A 50 -9.93 -23.23 1.73
C ARG A 50 -10.08 -23.71 0.28
N VAL A 51 -9.01 -24.24 -0.33
CA VAL A 51 -8.99 -24.72 -1.72
C VAL A 51 -8.66 -26.20 -1.71
N ALA A 52 -9.19 -26.97 -2.67
CA ALA A 52 -8.57 -28.24 -3.00
C ALA A 52 -7.06 -27.98 -3.26
N PRO A 53 -6.14 -28.84 -2.78
CA PRO A 53 -4.72 -28.63 -2.98
C PRO A 53 -4.47 -28.36 -4.46
N PRO A 54 -3.69 -27.33 -4.82
CA PRO A 54 -3.42 -27.03 -6.20
C PRO A 54 -2.89 -28.30 -6.86
N PRO A 55 -3.25 -28.58 -8.13
CA PRO A 55 -2.65 -29.70 -8.84
C PRO A 55 -1.14 -29.58 -8.65
N LYS A 56 -0.51 -30.65 -8.13
CA LYS A 56 0.93 -30.67 -7.91
C LYS A 56 1.57 -30.35 -9.26
N LEU A 57 2.06 -29.13 -9.43
CA LEU A 57 2.89 -28.76 -10.57
C LEU A 57 4.01 -29.78 -10.61
N SER A 58 4.09 -30.54 -11.70
CA SER A 58 5.06 -31.61 -11.78
C SER A 58 6.44 -30.99 -11.59
N THR A 59 7.20 -31.47 -10.61
CA THR A 59 8.55 -31.01 -10.28
C THR A 59 9.57 -31.29 -11.40
N ALA A 60 9.11 -31.72 -12.59
CA ALA A 60 9.91 -32.27 -13.67
C ALA A 60 10.22 -31.27 -14.81
N GLN A 61 9.83 -29.99 -14.70
CA GLN A 61 10.15 -28.96 -15.71
C GLN A 61 10.99 -27.79 -15.16
N SER A 62 11.80 -28.01 -14.11
CA SER A 62 12.76 -27.03 -13.61
C SER A 62 14.03 -26.97 -14.48
N GLY A 63 13.89 -26.41 -15.68
CA GLY A 63 15.01 -25.74 -16.34
C GLY A 63 15.37 -24.47 -15.55
N PRO A 64 16.66 -24.13 -15.35
CA PRO A 64 17.08 -23.02 -14.51
C PRO A 64 17.03 -21.72 -15.31
N MET A 65 15.86 -21.10 -15.35
CA MET A 65 15.78 -19.66 -15.46
C MET A 65 14.38 -19.25 -15.06
N GLU A 66 14.27 -18.58 -13.92
CA GLU A 66 13.14 -17.75 -13.55
C GLU A 66 13.14 -16.54 -14.50
N PRO A 67 12.40 -16.58 -15.64
CA PRO A 67 12.61 -15.61 -16.71
C PRO A 67 12.28 -14.19 -16.26
N TRP A 68 11.41 -14.06 -15.25
CA TRP A 68 11.06 -12.80 -14.62
C TRP A 68 12.25 -12.12 -13.94
N LEU A 69 13.21 -12.84 -13.34
CA LEU A 69 14.34 -12.24 -12.63
C LEU A 69 15.28 -11.41 -13.52
N ILE A 70 15.25 -11.65 -14.83
CA ILE A 70 16.24 -11.11 -15.77
C ILE A 70 15.68 -9.93 -16.57
N GLN A 71 14.37 -9.87 -16.74
CA GLN A 71 13.75 -8.95 -17.70
C GLN A 71 13.52 -7.55 -17.15
N HIS A 72 12.76 -7.42 -16.06
CA HIS A 72 12.32 -6.13 -15.52
C HIS A 72 12.43 -6.10 -14.00
N LYS A 73 12.44 -4.89 -13.44
CA LYS A 73 12.08 -4.68 -12.02
C LYS A 73 10.56 -4.48 -11.93
N TYR A 74 9.89 -5.31 -11.14
CA TYR A 74 8.43 -5.25 -10.97
C TYR A 74 8.08 -4.46 -9.71
N ILE A 75 7.25 -3.44 -9.87
CA ILE A 75 6.85 -2.54 -8.77
C ILE A 75 5.33 -2.58 -8.64
N PHE A 76 4.87 -2.93 -7.45
CA PHE A 76 3.48 -2.84 -7.04
C PHE A 76 3.34 -1.55 -6.24
N ALA A 77 2.71 -0.53 -6.81
CA ALA A 77 2.57 0.78 -6.19
C ALA A 77 1.17 0.94 -5.59
N CYS A 78 1.09 1.51 -4.39
CA CYS A 78 -0.17 1.90 -3.78
C CYS A 78 0.01 3.12 -2.89
N HIS A 79 -1.10 3.83 -2.70
CA HIS A 79 -1.16 5.02 -1.85
C HIS A 79 -2.18 4.81 -0.74
N HIS A 80 -2.01 5.51 0.37
CA HIS A 80 -2.82 5.38 1.57
C HIS A 80 -4.29 5.59 1.21
N LYS A 81 -5.12 4.64 1.62
CA LYS A 81 -6.55 4.55 1.28
C LYS A 81 -6.89 4.30 -0.19
N ALA A 82 -5.93 4.06 -1.08
CA ALA A 82 -6.21 3.62 -2.45
C ALA A 82 -6.36 2.09 -2.59
N GLY A 83 -6.27 1.33 -1.50
CA GLY A 83 -6.34 -0.14 -1.51
C GLY A 83 -5.01 -0.84 -1.20
N VAL A 84 -4.23 -0.31 -0.25
CA VAL A 84 -2.90 -0.85 0.14
C VAL A 84 -2.93 -2.34 0.42
N TYR A 85 -3.85 -2.82 1.28
CA TYR A 85 -3.94 -4.25 1.63
C TYR A 85 -4.30 -5.15 0.44
N LEU A 86 -5.21 -4.67 -0.41
CA LEU A 86 -5.59 -5.38 -1.63
C LEU A 86 -4.35 -5.57 -2.53
N MET A 87 -3.57 -4.51 -2.70
CA MET A 87 -2.36 -4.54 -3.50
C MET A 87 -1.24 -5.38 -2.87
N GLU A 88 -1.09 -5.35 -1.54
CA GLU A 88 -0.16 -6.22 -0.82
C GLU A 88 -0.48 -7.70 -0.98
N ASP A 89 -1.75 -8.07 -0.90
CA ASP A 89 -2.17 -9.47 -1.05
C ASP A 89 -1.99 -9.94 -2.50
N LEU A 90 -2.32 -9.11 -3.49
CA LEU A 90 -2.01 -9.38 -4.90
C LEU A 90 -0.50 -9.54 -5.11
N PHE A 91 0.31 -8.62 -4.59
CA PHE A 91 1.77 -8.68 -4.66
C PHE A 91 2.30 -10.03 -4.12
N LYS A 92 1.91 -10.40 -2.89
CA LYS A 92 2.36 -11.63 -2.23
C LYS A 92 1.92 -12.90 -2.98
N ILE A 93 0.70 -12.91 -3.51
CA ILE A 93 0.18 -14.06 -4.27
C ILE A 93 0.90 -14.19 -5.61
N VAL A 94 0.98 -13.11 -6.39
CA VAL A 94 1.61 -13.13 -7.72
C VAL A 94 3.07 -13.55 -7.59
N SER A 95 3.84 -12.91 -6.70
CA SER A 95 5.25 -13.27 -6.51
C SER A 95 5.42 -14.70 -5.97
N GLY A 96 4.59 -15.11 -5.00
CA GLY A 96 4.66 -16.43 -4.39
C GLY A 96 4.31 -17.57 -5.35
N VAL A 97 3.30 -17.39 -6.21
CA VAL A 97 2.94 -18.39 -7.24
C VAL A 97 4.02 -18.54 -8.29
N LEU A 98 4.71 -17.44 -8.62
CA LEU A 98 5.88 -17.47 -9.50
C LEU A 98 7.11 -18.09 -8.81
N GLY A 99 7.08 -18.32 -7.50
CA GLY A 99 8.17 -18.97 -6.77
C GLY A 99 9.24 -18.01 -6.28
N ALA A 100 8.95 -16.70 -6.23
CA ALA A 100 9.82 -15.72 -5.61
C ALA A 100 10.06 -16.07 -4.13
N LYS A 101 11.31 -15.94 -3.67
CA LYS A 101 11.67 -16.11 -2.26
C LYS A 101 11.47 -14.80 -1.52
N ASP A 102 11.51 -14.85 -0.19
CA ASP A 102 11.40 -13.64 0.64
C ASP A 102 12.50 -12.62 0.33
N SER A 103 13.72 -13.06 -0.02
CA SER A 103 14.81 -12.19 -0.46
C SER A 103 14.57 -11.52 -1.81
N ASP A 104 13.63 -12.04 -2.61
CA ASP A 104 13.29 -11.54 -3.94
C ASP A 104 12.13 -10.54 -3.90
N MET A 105 11.59 -10.28 -2.70
CA MET A 105 10.47 -9.37 -2.46
C MET A 105 10.90 -8.22 -1.54
N GLY A 106 10.88 -7.00 -2.05
CA GLY A 106 11.14 -5.78 -1.29
C GLY A 106 9.84 -5.10 -0.85
N HIS A 107 9.87 -4.46 0.31
CA HIS A 107 8.79 -3.60 0.78
C HIS A 107 9.35 -2.23 1.13
N TRP A 108 8.71 -1.19 0.63
CA TRP A 108 9.13 0.20 0.74
C TRP A 108 7.92 1.05 1.09
N ILE A 109 7.97 1.71 2.24
CA ILE A 109 6.92 2.63 2.67
C ILE A 109 7.53 3.99 2.98
N GLN A 110 6.81 5.07 2.70
CA GLN A 110 7.19 6.42 3.11
C GLN A 110 6.30 6.87 4.30
N PRO A 111 6.88 7.31 5.44
CA PRO A 111 8.28 7.19 5.79
C PRO A 111 8.63 5.74 6.06
N CYS A 112 9.92 5.41 5.99
CA CYS A 112 10.36 4.07 6.33
C CYS A 112 10.34 3.86 7.85
N TYR A 113 9.36 3.11 8.35
CA TYR A 113 9.32 2.72 9.77
C TYR A 113 10.38 1.65 10.08
N PRO A 114 10.92 1.59 11.31
CA PRO A 114 11.86 0.55 11.71
C PRO A 114 11.31 -0.86 11.43
N GLY A 115 12.04 -1.63 10.62
CA GLY A 115 11.64 -2.99 10.23
C GLY A 115 10.56 -3.07 9.13
N ALA A 116 9.99 -1.96 8.69
CA ALA A 116 8.95 -1.96 7.66
C ALA A 116 9.51 -2.00 6.23
N CYS A 117 10.69 -1.42 5.99
CA CYS A 117 11.34 -1.48 4.68
C CYS A 117 12.50 -2.46 4.64
N PHE A 118 12.55 -3.24 3.56
CA PHE A 118 13.56 -4.26 3.36
C PHE A 118 13.81 -4.52 1.86
N PHE A 119 14.98 -5.08 1.58
CA PHE A 119 15.42 -5.53 0.25
C PHE A 119 15.20 -4.48 -0.90
N PRO A 120 15.89 -3.31 -0.86
CA PRO A 120 15.87 -2.26 -1.91
C PRO A 120 16.11 -2.72 -3.35
N GLU A 121 16.84 -3.81 -3.49
CA GLU A 121 17.31 -4.31 -4.78
C GLU A 121 16.54 -5.56 -5.22
N ALA A 122 15.50 -5.94 -4.47
CA ALA A 122 14.64 -7.05 -4.82
C ALA A 122 13.98 -6.83 -6.20
N PRO A 123 13.87 -7.88 -7.03
CA PRO A 123 13.25 -7.83 -8.35
C PRO A 123 11.75 -7.53 -8.29
N PHE A 124 11.05 -8.01 -7.26
CA PHE A 124 9.68 -7.64 -6.96
C PHE A 124 9.68 -6.66 -5.80
N GLN A 125 8.97 -5.54 -5.93
CA GLN A 125 8.84 -4.57 -4.87
C GLN A 125 7.39 -4.14 -4.70
N ILE A 126 7.00 -3.87 -3.46
CA ILE A 126 5.80 -3.11 -3.17
C ILE A 126 6.17 -1.77 -2.54
N TRP A 127 5.64 -0.70 -3.12
CA TRP A 127 5.89 0.69 -2.77
C TRP A 127 4.60 1.32 -2.26
N VAL A 128 4.58 1.66 -0.97
CA VAL A 128 3.44 2.27 -0.27
C VAL A 128 3.76 3.75 -0.01
N ASP A 129 2.91 4.65 -0.49
CA ASP A 129 3.03 6.11 -0.34
C ASP A 129 4.30 6.74 -0.95
N LEU A 130 5.08 5.95 -1.69
CA LEU A 130 6.36 6.35 -2.26
C LEU A 130 6.26 6.70 -3.74
N TYR A 131 5.40 6.01 -4.50
CA TYR A 131 5.40 6.14 -5.96
C TYR A 131 4.87 7.52 -6.39
N SER A 132 5.65 8.21 -7.21
CA SER A 132 5.33 9.51 -7.83
C SER A 132 5.94 9.53 -9.23
N TYR A 133 5.63 10.56 -10.03
CA TYR A 133 6.29 10.76 -11.32
C TYR A 133 7.83 10.78 -11.20
N GLU A 134 8.38 11.53 -10.25
CA GLU A 134 9.82 11.64 -10.02
C GLU A 134 10.43 10.29 -9.61
N ARG A 135 9.79 9.59 -8.67
CA ARG A 135 10.25 8.25 -8.24
C ARG A 135 10.16 7.22 -9.35
N ALA A 136 9.19 7.35 -10.25
CA ALA A 136 9.11 6.51 -11.44
C ALA A 136 10.29 6.76 -12.39
N GLN A 137 10.71 8.01 -12.59
CA GLN A 137 11.91 8.32 -13.39
C GLN A 137 13.18 7.75 -12.74
N GLU A 138 13.37 7.96 -11.44
CA GLU A 138 14.50 7.39 -10.70
C GLU A 138 14.54 5.86 -10.80
N ALA A 139 13.39 5.19 -10.73
CA ALA A 139 13.28 3.75 -10.88
C ALA A 139 13.69 3.27 -12.27
N ARG A 140 13.25 3.98 -13.33
CA ARG A 140 13.64 3.69 -14.72
C ARG A 140 15.13 3.84 -14.94
N GLU A 141 15.70 4.94 -14.46
CA GLU A 141 17.14 5.20 -14.53
C GLU A 141 17.94 4.12 -13.81
N ALA A 142 17.54 3.75 -12.59
CA ALA A 142 18.19 2.72 -11.80
C ALA A 142 18.10 1.32 -12.44
N ALA A 143 16.98 1.01 -13.10
CA ALA A 143 16.80 -0.27 -13.78
C ALA A 143 17.60 -0.38 -15.10
N GLY A 144 17.97 0.75 -15.70
CA GLY A 144 18.76 0.80 -16.93
C GLY A 144 18.13 0.00 -18.07
N ALA A 145 18.93 -0.86 -18.71
CA ALA A 145 18.47 -1.67 -19.84
C ALA A 145 17.40 -2.72 -19.49
N LYS A 146 17.24 -3.09 -18.21
CA LYS A 146 16.15 -3.97 -17.78
C LYS A 146 14.80 -3.26 -17.80
N GLY A 147 14.79 -1.95 -17.56
CA GLY A 147 13.55 -1.19 -17.39
C GLY A 147 12.72 -1.69 -16.20
N ILE A 148 11.51 -1.13 -16.07
CA ILE A 148 10.58 -1.45 -15.00
C ILE A 148 9.23 -1.91 -15.58
N ARG A 149 8.43 -2.55 -14.74
CA ARG A 149 7.00 -2.79 -14.95
C ARG A 149 6.29 -2.41 -13.67
N VAL A 150 5.43 -1.41 -13.73
CA VAL A 150 4.72 -0.89 -12.56
C VAL A 150 3.25 -1.22 -12.69
N VAL A 151 2.69 -1.82 -11.65
CA VAL A 151 1.25 -1.89 -11.45
C VAL A 151 0.93 -1.03 -10.25
N GLY A 152 0.06 -0.04 -10.45
CA GLY A 152 -0.52 0.76 -9.37
C GLY A 152 -1.94 0.36 -9.06
N ILE A 153 -2.45 0.73 -7.89
CA ILE A 153 -3.90 0.84 -7.67
C ILE A 153 -4.28 2.31 -7.47
N VAL A 154 -5.28 2.76 -8.22
CA VAL A 154 -5.81 4.13 -8.20
C VAL A 154 -7.22 4.08 -7.65
N ARG A 155 -7.57 5.04 -6.80
CA ARG A 155 -8.91 5.20 -6.22
C ARG A 155 -9.37 6.63 -6.41
N ASP A 156 -10.69 6.85 -6.44
CA ASP A 156 -11.27 8.19 -6.43
C ASP A 156 -10.67 9.06 -5.29
N PRO A 157 -9.98 10.18 -5.63
CA PRO A 157 -9.40 11.11 -4.65
C PRO A 157 -10.36 11.58 -3.55
N MET A 158 -11.65 11.80 -3.86
CA MET A 158 -12.62 12.23 -2.86
C MET A 158 -12.97 11.08 -1.90
N SER A 159 -13.17 9.89 -2.44
CA SER A 159 -13.39 8.68 -1.64
C SER A 159 -12.19 8.38 -0.73
N MET A 160 -10.96 8.64 -1.16
CA MET A 160 -9.76 8.47 -0.33
C MET A 160 -9.79 9.34 0.93
N ILE A 161 -10.11 10.64 0.83
CA ILE A 161 -10.13 11.53 2.00
C ILE A 161 -11.28 11.24 2.96
N VAL A 162 -12.43 10.82 2.45
CA VAL A 162 -13.57 10.35 3.26
C VAL A 162 -13.17 9.08 4.00
N SER A 163 -12.60 8.11 3.27
CA SER A 163 -12.14 6.84 3.81
C SER A 163 -11.06 7.02 4.87
N ALA A 164 -10.13 7.96 4.67
CA ALA A 164 -9.11 8.31 5.66
C ALA A 164 -9.72 8.91 6.93
N TYR A 165 -10.63 9.88 6.82
CA TYR A 165 -11.28 10.45 7.99
C TYR A 165 -11.99 9.37 8.81
N CYS A 166 -12.87 8.58 8.19
CA CYS A 166 -13.63 7.54 8.91
C CYS A 166 -12.73 6.54 9.61
N TYR A 167 -11.68 6.09 8.93
CA TYR A 167 -10.75 5.11 9.46
C TYR A 167 -9.98 5.62 10.68
N HIS A 168 -9.41 6.83 10.59
CA HIS A 168 -8.58 7.37 11.67
C HIS A 168 -9.40 8.02 12.78
N HIS A 169 -10.59 8.54 12.50
CA HIS A 169 -11.51 9.09 13.49
C HIS A 169 -12.02 8.03 14.49
N ARG A 170 -12.08 6.75 14.10
CA ARG A 170 -12.39 5.64 15.02
C ARG A 170 -11.17 5.07 15.75
N GLY A 171 -10.00 5.69 15.62
CA GLY A 171 -8.79 5.32 16.35
C GLY A 171 -7.93 4.22 15.71
N MET A 172 -8.13 3.94 14.42
CA MET A 172 -7.25 3.03 13.70
C MET A 172 -5.91 3.68 13.37
N GLU A 173 -4.85 2.87 13.42
CA GLU A 173 -3.45 3.32 13.25
C GLU A 173 -3.10 4.54 14.12
N PRO A 174 -3.23 4.46 15.45
CA PRO A 174 -2.99 5.60 16.34
C PRO A 174 -1.54 6.12 16.24
N TYR A 175 -0.61 5.29 15.75
CA TYR A 175 0.80 5.62 15.57
C TYR A 175 1.17 6.03 14.14
N ASN A 176 0.18 6.20 13.24
CA ASN A 176 0.45 6.77 11.91
C ASN A 176 0.61 8.31 12.01
N ILE A 177 1.67 8.69 12.73
CA ILE A 177 2.03 10.06 13.05
C ILE A 177 2.40 10.90 11.83
N MET A 178 2.67 10.25 10.68
CA MET A 178 3.08 10.95 9.48
C MET A 178 1.91 11.71 8.86
N PHE A 179 0.73 11.09 8.84
CA PHE A 179 -0.46 11.76 8.35
C PHE A 179 -1.21 12.49 9.46
N PHE A 180 -1.29 11.96 10.68
CA PHE A 180 -2.16 12.55 11.70
C PHE A 180 -1.48 12.57 13.07
N PRO A 181 -1.28 13.75 13.68
CA PRO A 181 -0.84 13.81 15.07
C PRO A 181 -1.82 13.03 15.96
N GLU A 182 -1.26 12.23 16.88
CA GLU A 182 -2.01 11.28 17.70
C GLU A 182 -3.22 11.93 18.38
N GLY A 183 -4.37 11.26 18.30
CA GLY A 183 -5.60 11.70 18.94
C GLY A 183 -6.25 12.95 18.35
N THR A 184 -5.65 13.62 17.36
CA THR A 184 -6.21 14.86 16.79
C THR A 184 -7.52 14.58 16.06
N LEU A 185 -7.54 13.55 15.19
CA LEU A 185 -8.75 13.24 14.43
C LEU A 185 -9.90 12.76 15.31
N LEU A 186 -9.63 12.11 16.44
CA LEU A 186 -10.64 11.68 17.41
C LEU A 186 -11.44 12.85 18.01
N GLN A 187 -10.91 14.07 17.92
CA GLN A 187 -11.49 15.27 18.52
C GLN A 187 -12.19 16.17 17.49
N LEU A 188 -12.11 15.84 16.20
CA LEU A 188 -12.66 16.66 15.12
C LEU A 188 -13.96 16.04 14.58
N GLY A 189 -15.01 16.85 14.53
CA GLY A 189 -16.25 16.47 13.86
C GLY A 189 -16.05 16.25 12.35
N PRO A 190 -17.03 15.67 11.65
CA PRO A 190 -16.91 15.32 10.23
C PRO A 190 -16.43 16.46 9.34
N LYS A 191 -16.95 17.67 9.54
CA LYS A 191 -16.59 18.86 8.76
C LYS A 191 -15.14 19.28 8.96
N GLU A 192 -14.73 19.49 10.21
CA GLU A 192 -13.38 19.93 10.56
C GLU A 192 -12.34 18.85 10.25
N GLY A 193 -12.68 17.60 10.54
CA GLY A 193 -11.81 16.45 10.33
C GLY A 193 -11.61 16.11 8.86
N LEU A 194 -12.65 16.17 8.02
CA LEU A 194 -12.51 15.98 6.58
C LEU A 194 -11.58 17.03 5.96
N LYS A 195 -11.73 18.30 6.34
CA LYS A 195 -10.81 19.36 5.91
C LYS A 195 -9.38 19.05 6.35
N PHE A 196 -9.20 18.69 7.62
CA PHE A 196 -7.89 18.37 8.21
C PHE A 196 -7.19 17.22 7.47
N VAL A 197 -7.94 16.18 7.10
CA VAL A 197 -7.45 15.04 6.32
C VAL A 197 -7.10 15.46 4.89
N ALA A 198 -7.99 16.18 4.23
CA ALA A 198 -7.82 16.60 2.85
C ALA A 198 -6.56 17.48 2.67
N GLU A 199 -6.24 18.35 3.64
CA GLU A 199 -5.02 19.15 3.62
C GLU A 199 -3.74 18.30 3.71
N ARG A 200 -3.77 17.20 4.48
CA ARG A 200 -2.58 16.36 4.73
C ARG A 200 -2.39 15.23 3.73
N MET A 201 -3.47 14.75 3.12
CA MET A 201 -3.39 13.77 2.03
C MET A 201 -3.03 14.42 0.68
N LEU A 202 -2.95 15.75 0.60
CA LEU A 202 -2.83 16.47 -0.66
C LEU A 202 -1.62 16.03 -1.49
N THR A 203 -0.43 15.96 -0.87
CA THR A 203 0.80 15.51 -1.54
C THR A 203 0.71 14.06 -2.00
N LEU A 204 0.06 13.19 -1.20
CA LEU A 204 -0.09 11.78 -1.54
C LEU A 204 -1.01 11.59 -2.75
N VAL A 205 -2.14 12.30 -2.77
CA VAL A 205 -3.09 12.27 -3.89
C VAL A 205 -2.48 12.92 -5.13
N GLU A 206 -1.68 13.97 -4.97
CA GLU A 206 -0.92 14.58 -6.06
C GLU A 206 0.11 13.61 -6.64
N ASN A 207 0.85 12.87 -5.81
CA ASN A 207 1.81 11.85 -6.25
C ASN A 207 1.14 10.69 -6.99
N MET A 208 0.01 10.19 -6.48
CA MET A 208 -0.78 9.17 -7.15
C MET A 208 -1.28 9.69 -8.51
N THR A 209 -1.84 10.89 -8.52
CA THR A 209 -2.37 11.50 -9.74
C THR A 209 -1.27 11.67 -10.78
N SER A 210 -0.13 12.27 -10.43
CA SER A 210 0.97 12.51 -11.38
C SER A 210 1.60 11.22 -11.92
N ALA A 211 1.57 10.15 -11.13
CA ALA A 211 2.09 8.86 -11.55
C ALA A 211 1.18 8.13 -12.56
N PHE A 212 -0.14 8.32 -12.48
CA PHE A 212 -1.11 7.51 -13.23
C PHE A 212 -2.01 8.27 -14.21
N GLU A 213 -2.01 9.61 -14.20
CA GLU A 213 -2.78 10.43 -15.16
C GLU A 213 -2.31 10.28 -16.60
N GLN A 214 -1.04 9.91 -16.81
CA GLN A 214 -0.43 9.77 -18.11
C GLN A 214 0.05 8.32 -18.25
N PRO A 215 -0.51 7.55 -19.21
CA PRO A 215 -0.10 6.18 -19.40
C PRO A 215 1.33 6.15 -19.93
N PHE A 216 2.22 5.50 -19.18
CA PHE A 216 3.51 5.05 -19.69
C PHE A 216 3.39 3.60 -20.14
N ASN A 217 4.14 3.21 -21.17
CA ASN A 217 4.14 1.82 -21.68
C ASN A 217 4.62 0.79 -20.64
N ASP A 218 5.22 1.26 -19.54
CA ASP A 218 5.74 0.47 -18.43
C ASP A 218 4.91 0.63 -17.13
N THR A 219 3.75 1.28 -17.20
CA THR A 219 2.89 1.52 -16.05
C THR A 219 1.45 1.15 -16.37
N PHE A 220 0.86 0.30 -15.53
CA PHE A 220 -0.54 -0.08 -15.55
C PHE A 220 -1.18 0.33 -14.22
N HIS A 221 -2.45 0.74 -14.24
CA HIS A 221 -3.21 0.93 -13.01
C HIS A 221 -4.40 0.00 -12.95
N LEU A 222 -4.65 -0.48 -11.73
CA LEU A 222 -5.91 -1.08 -11.31
C LEU A 222 -6.84 0.05 -10.84
N ASP A 223 -8.09 0.01 -11.29
CA ASP A 223 -9.13 0.89 -10.77
C ASP A 223 -9.76 0.27 -9.52
N TYR A 224 -9.55 0.88 -8.35
CA TYR A 224 -10.06 0.38 -7.07
C TYR A 224 -11.56 0.07 -7.16
N GLU A 225 -12.34 1.01 -7.68
CA GLU A 225 -13.79 0.90 -7.81
C GLU A 225 -14.23 -0.25 -8.74
N LYS A 226 -13.43 -0.62 -9.75
CA LYS A 226 -13.72 -1.79 -10.59
C LYS A 226 -13.37 -3.09 -9.88
N VAL A 227 -12.15 -3.15 -9.32
CA VAL A 227 -11.63 -4.35 -8.65
C VAL A 227 -12.45 -4.69 -7.40
N THR A 228 -12.93 -3.68 -6.66
CA THR A 228 -13.75 -3.89 -5.48
C THR A 228 -15.25 -3.73 -5.73
N GLY A 229 -15.68 -3.44 -6.96
CA GLY A 229 -17.08 -3.19 -7.31
C GLY A 229 -17.85 -4.43 -7.76
N SER A 230 -17.16 -5.46 -8.24
CA SER A 230 -17.74 -6.78 -8.49
C SER A 230 -16.66 -7.84 -8.66
N SER A 231 -17.04 -9.10 -8.50
CA SER A 231 -16.17 -10.25 -8.78
C SER A 231 -15.75 -10.39 -10.24
N GLN A 232 -16.55 -9.91 -11.19
CA GLN A 232 -16.18 -9.87 -12.61
C GLN A 232 -15.16 -8.75 -12.86
N GLY A 233 -15.41 -7.56 -12.30
CA GLY A 233 -14.48 -6.43 -12.40
C GLY A 233 -13.12 -6.73 -11.76
N PHE A 234 -13.10 -7.51 -10.67
CA PHE A 234 -11.87 -8.08 -10.12
C PHE A 234 -11.14 -8.96 -11.15
N ASP A 235 -11.82 -9.97 -11.71
CA ASP A 235 -11.20 -10.94 -12.62
C ASP A 235 -10.64 -10.25 -13.87
N ASP A 236 -11.42 -9.35 -14.49
CA ASP A 236 -11.02 -8.60 -15.69
C ASP A 236 -9.74 -7.77 -15.43
N GLN A 237 -9.71 -7.03 -14.31
CA GLN A 237 -8.57 -6.17 -13.97
C GLN A 237 -7.32 -6.97 -13.62
N VAL A 238 -7.45 -8.10 -12.93
CA VAL A 238 -6.30 -8.96 -12.59
C VAL A 238 -5.79 -9.69 -13.84
N GLU A 239 -6.65 -10.09 -14.77
CA GLU A 239 -6.23 -10.65 -16.06
C GLU A 239 -5.43 -9.63 -16.89
N GLU A 240 -5.94 -8.40 -17.03
CA GLU A 240 -5.23 -7.30 -17.70
C GLU A 240 -3.88 -6.99 -17.04
N MET A 241 -3.84 -6.95 -15.70
CA MET A 241 -2.62 -6.76 -14.92
C MET A 241 -1.58 -7.85 -15.23
N MET A 242 -1.97 -9.12 -15.25
CA MET A 242 -1.07 -10.24 -15.53
C MET A 242 -0.56 -10.22 -16.97
N SER A 243 -1.44 -9.91 -17.93
CA SER A 243 -1.07 -9.70 -19.33
C SER A 243 -0.07 -8.54 -19.47
N PHE A 244 -0.26 -7.45 -18.75
CA PHE A 244 0.65 -6.31 -18.77
C PHE A 244 2.03 -6.62 -18.17
N LEU A 245 2.05 -7.26 -16.99
CA LEU A 245 3.28 -7.54 -16.24
C LEU A 245 4.20 -8.48 -17.01
N PHE A 246 3.63 -9.55 -17.60
CA PHE A 246 4.42 -10.66 -18.11
C PHE A 246 4.25 -10.92 -19.60
N GLN A 247 3.23 -10.35 -20.25
CA GLN A 247 2.96 -10.57 -21.68
C GLN A 247 2.95 -12.08 -22.00
N ASP A 248 3.70 -12.50 -23.02
CA ASP A 248 3.82 -13.90 -23.43
C ASP A 248 4.97 -14.65 -22.72
N HIS A 249 5.53 -14.10 -21.63
CA HIS A 249 6.69 -14.70 -20.96
C HIS A 249 6.34 -15.80 -19.94
N LEU A 250 5.06 -15.93 -19.56
CA LEU A 250 4.60 -16.99 -18.67
C LEU A 250 3.78 -18.04 -19.43
N PRO A 251 3.97 -19.34 -19.14
CA PRO A 251 3.09 -20.38 -19.64
C PRO A 251 1.64 -20.13 -19.22
N SER A 252 0.69 -20.43 -20.10
CA SER A 252 -0.75 -20.27 -19.86
C SER A 252 -1.24 -20.97 -18.59
N GLU A 253 -0.62 -22.11 -18.23
CA GLU A 253 -0.92 -22.84 -17.00
C GLU A 253 -0.54 -22.05 -15.74
N GLN A 254 0.59 -21.33 -15.76
CA GLN A 254 1.02 -20.49 -14.64
C GLN A 254 0.14 -19.25 -14.51
N ILE A 255 -0.21 -18.60 -15.64
CA ILE A 255 -1.17 -17.49 -15.65
C ILE A 255 -2.51 -17.95 -15.06
N SER A 256 -3.05 -19.08 -15.52
CA SER A 256 -4.32 -19.63 -15.02
C SER A 256 -4.27 -19.92 -13.52
N LEU A 257 -3.13 -20.42 -13.02
CA LEU A 257 -2.93 -20.65 -11.59
C LEU A 257 -2.93 -19.35 -10.78
N VAL A 258 -2.24 -18.30 -11.26
CA VAL A 258 -2.25 -16.98 -10.61
C VAL A 258 -3.66 -16.40 -10.58
N LEU A 259 -4.37 -16.40 -11.71
CA LEU A 259 -5.74 -15.88 -11.81
C LEU A 259 -6.68 -16.62 -10.84
N ASN A 260 -6.59 -17.95 -10.77
CA ASN A 260 -7.41 -18.73 -9.85
C ASN A 260 -7.09 -18.47 -8.37
N ILE A 261 -5.81 -18.31 -8.00
CA ILE A 261 -5.43 -18.06 -6.59
C ILE A 261 -5.72 -16.61 -6.18
N THR A 262 -5.55 -15.65 -7.07
CA THR A 262 -5.84 -14.23 -6.77
C THR A 262 -7.31 -13.98 -6.48
N GLN A 263 -8.24 -14.82 -6.95
CA GLN A 263 -9.67 -14.73 -6.57
C GLN A 263 -9.90 -14.76 -5.05
N PHE A 264 -8.99 -15.28 -4.23
CA PHE A 264 -9.09 -15.23 -2.77
C PHE A 264 -8.91 -13.83 -2.16
N VAL A 265 -8.44 -12.88 -2.96
CA VAL A 265 -8.26 -11.47 -2.61
C VAL A 265 -9.48 -10.64 -3.03
N ASP A 266 -10.38 -11.22 -3.84
CA ASP A 266 -11.64 -10.57 -4.21
C ASP A 266 -12.54 -10.39 -2.98
N LEU A 267 -12.75 -9.13 -2.60
CA LEU A 267 -13.55 -8.74 -1.44
C LEU A 267 -15.05 -9.05 -1.62
N HIS A 268 -15.53 -9.26 -2.85
CA HIS A 268 -16.90 -9.70 -3.11
C HIS A 268 -17.08 -11.20 -2.84
N ARG A 269 -16.15 -12.03 -3.33
CA ARG A 269 -16.18 -13.48 -3.07
C ARG A 269 -15.82 -13.81 -1.63
N PHE A 270 -14.84 -13.08 -1.09
CA PHE A 270 -14.27 -13.32 0.23
C PHE A 270 -14.19 -12.00 1.03
N PRO A 271 -15.31 -11.53 1.59
CA PRO A 271 -15.33 -10.32 2.41
C PRO A 271 -14.28 -10.36 3.52
N SER A 272 -13.49 -9.30 3.62
CA SER A 272 -12.47 -9.18 4.66
C SER A 272 -13.12 -9.00 6.03
N THR A 273 -12.70 -9.81 7.01
CA THR A 273 -13.06 -9.61 8.42
C THR A 273 -12.05 -8.72 9.15
N SER A 274 -11.11 -8.10 8.43
CA SER A 274 -10.14 -7.21 9.04
C SER A 274 -10.83 -5.94 9.55
N ASN A 275 -10.30 -5.34 10.60
CA ASN A 275 -10.68 -4.00 11.05
C ASN A 275 -10.13 -2.88 10.14
N HIS A 276 -9.70 -3.22 8.91
CA HIS A 276 -9.14 -2.29 7.93
C HIS A 276 -10.16 -1.82 6.87
N THR A 277 -11.45 -2.08 7.09
CA THR A 277 -12.59 -1.59 6.30
C THR A 277 -13.37 -0.52 7.06
N ASN A 278 -13.95 0.47 6.38
CA ASN A 278 -14.80 1.47 7.05
C ASN A 278 -16.26 1.02 7.12
N ASP A 279 -16.99 1.65 8.04
CA ASP A 279 -18.45 1.60 8.05
C ASP A 279 -18.99 2.49 6.92
N GLU A 280 -19.91 1.95 6.12
CA GLU A 280 -20.60 2.66 5.04
C GLU A 280 -21.37 3.87 5.57
N GLU A 281 -21.98 3.74 6.77
CA GLU A 281 -22.71 4.85 7.40
C GLU A 281 -21.79 6.04 7.70
N CYS A 282 -20.55 5.77 8.12
CA CYS A 282 -19.57 6.84 8.34
C CYS A 282 -19.18 7.52 7.03
N GLU A 283 -18.85 6.74 5.99
CA GLU A 283 -18.41 7.31 4.73
C GLU A 283 -19.52 8.15 4.07
N ASP A 284 -20.77 7.68 4.14
CA ASP A 284 -21.94 8.41 3.65
C ASP A 284 -22.20 9.72 4.41
N GLU A 285 -22.10 9.70 5.75
CA GLU A 285 -22.26 10.92 6.55
C GLU A 285 -21.16 11.94 6.23
N VAL A 286 -19.91 11.50 6.17
CA VAL A 286 -18.76 12.38 5.95
C VAL A 286 -18.77 12.95 4.53
N ARG A 287 -19.22 12.18 3.54
CA ARG A 287 -19.34 12.62 2.15
C ARG A 287 -20.23 13.86 1.99
N LYS A 288 -21.24 14.03 2.84
CA LYS A 288 -22.12 15.22 2.85
C LYS A 288 -21.35 16.52 3.14
N TYR A 289 -20.18 16.43 3.77
CA TYR A 289 -19.35 17.59 4.10
C TYR A 289 -18.30 17.92 3.03
N VAL A 290 -18.12 17.11 1.99
CA VAL A 290 -17.20 17.40 0.87
C VAL A 290 -17.45 18.78 0.24
N PRO A 291 -18.71 19.21 -0.03
CA PRO A 291 -18.98 20.56 -0.55
C PRO A 291 -18.58 21.71 0.38
N SER A 292 -18.31 21.43 1.66
CA SER A 292 -17.90 22.43 2.66
C SER A 292 -16.38 22.62 2.75
N LEU A 293 -15.59 21.84 2.00
CA LEU A 293 -14.16 22.06 1.87
C LEU A 293 -13.86 23.48 1.34
N PRO A 294 -12.73 24.09 1.72
CA PRO A 294 -12.30 25.35 1.12
C PRO A 294 -12.33 25.27 -0.42
N PRO A 295 -12.86 26.28 -1.14
CA PRO A 295 -13.05 26.20 -2.58
C PRO A 295 -11.79 25.82 -3.37
N GLU A 296 -10.64 26.35 -2.98
CA GLU A 296 -9.34 26.03 -3.58
C GLU A 296 -8.97 24.55 -3.39
N LEU A 297 -9.16 24.03 -2.18
CA LEU A 297 -8.88 22.62 -1.86
C LEU A 297 -9.83 21.69 -2.62
N LEU A 298 -11.13 22.00 -2.61
CA LEU A 298 -12.13 21.24 -3.36
C LEU A 298 -11.82 21.24 -4.87
N SER A 299 -11.39 22.38 -5.42
CA SER A 299 -10.97 22.49 -6.82
C SER A 299 -9.75 21.63 -7.14
N ARG A 300 -8.76 21.55 -6.25
CA ARG A 300 -7.59 20.67 -6.44
C ARG A 300 -8.01 19.20 -6.50
N TYR A 301 -8.82 18.75 -5.56
CA TYR A 301 -9.31 17.36 -5.56
C TYR A 301 -10.16 17.02 -6.77
N ARG A 302 -11.03 17.95 -7.22
CA ARG A 302 -11.78 17.77 -8.47
C ARG A 302 -10.87 17.68 -9.70
N SER A 303 -9.82 18.48 -9.75
CA SER A 303 -8.81 18.39 -10.80
C SER A 303 -8.10 17.03 -10.79
N PHE A 304 -7.80 16.46 -9.61
CA PHE A 304 -7.26 15.11 -9.51
C PHE A 304 -8.25 14.06 -10.02
N GLN A 305 -9.54 14.15 -9.65
CA GLN A 305 -10.58 13.26 -10.17
C GLN A 305 -10.66 13.31 -11.71
N GLU A 306 -10.65 14.51 -12.30
CA GLU A 306 -10.69 14.70 -13.74
C GLU A 306 -9.49 14.06 -14.44
N ARG A 307 -8.27 14.33 -13.95
CA ARG A 307 -7.02 13.80 -14.51
C ARG A 307 -6.92 12.28 -14.42
N LEU A 308 -7.59 11.68 -13.44
CA LEU A 308 -7.68 10.22 -13.24
C LEU A 308 -8.92 9.59 -13.89
N GLY A 309 -9.77 10.37 -14.58
CA GLY A 309 -10.97 9.84 -15.26
C GLY A 309 -12.17 9.55 -14.35
N TYR A 310 -12.18 10.03 -13.11
CA TYR A 310 -13.31 9.91 -12.16
C TYR A 310 -14.35 11.03 -12.26
N ALA A 311 -14.09 12.08 -13.05
CA ALA A 311 -15.08 13.13 -13.23
C ALA A 311 -16.34 12.55 -13.90
N ALA A 312 -17.49 12.75 -13.26
CA ALA A 312 -18.78 12.43 -13.86
C ALA A 312 -18.89 13.20 -15.19
N THR A 313 -19.04 12.47 -16.28
CA THR A 313 -19.44 13.04 -17.58
C THR A 313 -20.92 13.40 -17.58
#